data_AF-A0A843ETS6-F1
#
_entry.id   AF-A0A843ETS6-F1
#
_cell.length_a   1.000
_cell.length_b   1.000
_cell.length_c   1.000
_cell.angle_alpha   90.00
_cell.angle_beta   90.00
_cell.angle_gamma   90.00
#
_symmetry.space_group_name_H-M   'P 1'
#
loop_
_entity.id
_entity.type
_entity.pdbx_description
1 polymer ?
#
loop_
_entity_poly.entity_id
_entity_poly.type
_entity_poly.pdbx_seq_one_letter_code
_entity_poly.pdbx_strand_id
1 'polypeptide(L)'
;MVMCYGRESRIPLFYAMNATPTFDLTSISETFERLYWIRGEDSILVTDREYGTYANSEFVKNDVDGFLMILPNTDRNVKESIAAVKDTIVDSSNYYSLPNGSHGFVTTKKIFGRHPYVQHLYYNEEDEERDMGVFFTLVEICQRELEQNIIIPAHMPLYTRFFNMGAGTALARKEVNSNKVMDYASSAGYMAMISDIMTDPTEAMWWKYKMNQCSNLFTNIKNAQDSPRLKLFSEHNIEARTFIQFIAYILHSAVLKNLEDGSLTREFTVQSAVREMSGIMQISDGTYKRPRMTKSNYRQDILMRNAGITN
;
A
#
# COMPACT_ATOMS: atom_id res chain seq x y z
N MET A 1 2.26 3.60 -11.67
CA MET A 1 0.89 3.18 -12.09
C MET A 1 -0.07 3.98 -11.25
N VAL A 2 -1.04 4.62 -11.88
CA VAL A 2 -2.12 5.32 -11.21
C VAL A 2 -3.37 4.44 -11.27
N MET A 3 -4.17 4.46 -10.20
CA MET A 3 -5.51 3.87 -10.21
C MET A 3 -6.50 4.85 -9.59
N CYS A 4 -7.66 5.00 -10.23
CA CYS A 4 -8.78 5.75 -9.69
C CYS A 4 -9.81 4.79 -9.12
N TYR A 5 -10.33 5.13 -7.94
CA TYR A 5 -11.25 4.29 -7.20
C TYR A 5 -12.49 5.12 -6.85
N GLY A 6 -13.68 4.57 -7.06
CA GLY A 6 -14.90 5.24 -6.64
C GLY A 6 -15.00 5.26 -5.12
N ARG A 7 -15.15 6.45 -4.52
CA ARG A 7 -15.18 6.63 -3.06
C ARG A 7 -16.30 5.82 -2.41
N GLU A 8 -17.51 5.95 -2.92
CA GLU A 8 -18.70 5.26 -2.41
C GLU A 8 -18.85 3.85 -3.00
N SER A 9 -18.58 3.70 -4.30
CA SER A 9 -18.74 2.40 -4.96
C SER A 9 -17.71 1.39 -4.49
N ARG A 10 -16.55 1.85 -4.01
CA ARG A 10 -15.38 1.03 -3.65
C ARG A 10 -14.95 0.10 -4.77
N ILE A 11 -15.07 0.57 -6.02
CA ILE A 11 -14.72 -0.19 -7.22
C ILE A 11 -13.67 0.61 -8.03
N PRO A 12 -12.64 -0.06 -8.58
CA PRO A 12 -11.72 0.57 -9.51
C PRO A 12 -12.44 1.10 -10.75
N LEU A 13 -12.18 2.35 -11.11
CA LEU A 13 -12.81 3.02 -12.26
C LEU A 13 -11.84 3.17 -13.43
N PHE A 14 -10.56 3.37 -13.15
CA PHE A 14 -9.55 3.65 -14.16
C PHE A 14 -8.16 3.22 -13.70
N TYR A 15 -7.28 2.87 -14.64
CA TYR A 15 -5.84 2.71 -14.39
C TYR A 15 -5.01 3.34 -15.52
N ALA A 16 -3.81 3.80 -15.18
CA ALA A 16 -2.81 4.23 -16.13
C ALA A 16 -1.41 3.73 -15.74
N MET A 17 -0.65 3.27 -16.74
CA MET A 17 0.75 2.92 -16.55
C MET A 17 1.61 4.17 -16.70
N ASN A 18 2.56 4.37 -15.77
CA ASN A 18 3.50 5.48 -15.87
C ASN A 18 4.67 5.03 -16.74
N ALA A 19 5.11 5.87 -17.67
CA ALA A 19 6.33 5.64 -18.43
C ALA A 19 7.50 5.97 -17.50
N THR A 20 8.10 4.94 -16.89
CA THR A 20 9.20 4.99 -15.91
C THR A 20 8.91 5.72 -14.59
N PRO A 21 9.17 5.11 -13.42
CA PRO A 21 9.11 5.80 -12.14
C PRO A 21 10.41 6.58 -11.92
N THR A 22 10.40 7.90 -12.11
CA THR A 22 11.36 8.79 -11.44
C THR A 22 10.71 9.27 -10.14
N PHE A 23 11.45 9.27 -9.03
CA PHE A 23 10.93 9.61 -7.70
C PHE A 23 11.25 11.07 -7.34
N ASP A 24 10.75 12.03 -8.12
CA ASP A 24 10.93 13.46 -7.86
C ASP A 24 9.60 14.23 -7.88
N LEU A 25 9.63 15.50 -7.47
CA LEU A 25 8.50 16.45 -7.57
C LEU A 25 7.89 16.47 -8.98
N THR A 26 8.75 16.35 -10.00
CA THR A 26 8.38 16.32 -11.42
C THR A 26 7.44 15.16 -11.71
N SER A 27 7.69 13.97 -11.12
CA SER A 27 6.85 12.78 -11.33
C SER A 27 5.42 12.93 -10.80
N ILE A 28 5.20 13.64 -9.68
CA ILE A 28 3.85 13.93 -9.19
C ILE A 28 3.19 14.93 -10.13
N SER A 29 3.89 15.98 -10.53
CA SER A 29 3.33 17.00 -11.43
C SER A 29 2.95 16.43 -12.80
N GLU A 30 3.81 15.62 -13.41
CA GLU A 30 3.54 14.92 -14.68
C GLU A 30 2.38 13.94 -14.55
N THR A 31 2.30 13.22 -13.43
CA THR A 31 1.16 12.35 -13.14
C THR A 31 -0.14 13.16 -13.06
N PHE A 32 -0.10 14.31 -12.40
CA PHE A 32 -1.24 15.23 -12.28
C PHE A 32 -1.64 15.93 -13.57
N GLU A 33 -0.70 16.20 -14.48
CA GLU A 33 -1.00 16.69 -15.82
C GLU A 33 -1.74 15.63 -16.64
N ARG A 34 -1.34 14.36 -16.53
CA ARG A 34 -2.04 13.25 -17.23
C ARG A 34 -3.44 12.99 -16.67
N LEU A 35 -3.65 13.29 -15.40
CA LEU A 35 -4.93 13.14 -14.71
C LEU A 35 -5.75 14.43 -14.67
N TYR A 36 -5.49 15.37 -15.59
CA TYR A 36 -6.21 16.65 -15.63
C TYR A 36 -7.75 16.49 -15.67
N TRP A 37 -8.24 15.40 -16.25
CA TRP A 37 -9.66 15.09 -16.34
C TRP A 37 -10.31 14.71 -15.00
N ILE A 38 -9.51 14.45 -13.96
CA ILE A 38 -9.98 14.23 -12.58
C ILE A 38 -10.07 15.56 -11.81
N ARG A 39 -9.39 16.61 -12.28
CA ARG A 39 -9.37 17.91 -11.59
C ARG A 39 -10.77 18.50 -11.54
N GLY A 40 -11.23 18.86 -10.35
CA GLY A 40 -12.56 19.43 -10.11
C GLY A 40 -13.68 18.41 -9.90
N GLU A 41 -13.38 17.12 -9.92
CA GLU A 41 -14.23 16.06 -9.35
C GLU A 41 -13.90 15.91 -7.85
N ASP A 42 -14.88 15.51 -7.01
CA ASP A 42 -14.71 15.20 -5.57
C ASP A 42 -13.63 14.11 -5.36
N SER A 43 -12.36 14.54 -5.37
CA SER A 43 -11.22 13.66 -5.59
C SER A 43 -10.26 13.71 -4.41
N ILE A 44 -9.85 12.52 -3.99
CA ILE A 44 -8.88 12.33 -2.92
C ILE A 44 -7.66 11.63 -3.50
N LEU A 45 -6.51 12.30 -3.45
CA LEU A 45 -5.24 11.70 -3.82
C LEU A 45 -4.72 10.81 -2.69
N VAL A 46 -4.44 9.54 -2.96
CA VAL A 46 -3.77 8.65 -2.00
C VAL A 46 -2.41 8.24 -2.58
N THR A 47 -1.32 8.46 -1.84
CA THR A 47 0.04 8.18 -2.33
C THR A 47 0.86 7.27 -1.43
N ASP A 48 1.73 6.50 -2.07
CA ASP A 48 2.80 5.74 -1.41
C ASP A 48 3.86 6.64 -0.77
N ARG A 49 4.71 6.02 0.06
CA ARG A 49 5.78 6.68 0.83
C ARG A 49 6.77 7.47 -0.04
N GLU A 50 7.01 7.00 -1.26
CA GLU A 50 7.96 7.60 -2.21
C GLU A 50 7.51 8.99 -2.69
N TYR A 51 6.21 9.26 -2.62
CA TYR A 51 5.60 10.53 -3.01
C TYR A 51 5.29 11.45 -1.82
N GLY A 52 5.38 10.94 -0.59
CA GLY A 52 5.01 11.71 0.59
C GLY A 52 6.09 12.69 1.02
N THR A 53 5.89 13.96 0.68
CA THR A 53 6.66 15.05 1.26
C THR A 53 5.71 16.22 1.57
N TYR A 54 6.07 17.06 2.54
CA TYR A 54 5.32 18.28 2.79
C TYR A 54 5.30 19.21 1.56
N ALA A 55 6.35 19.20 0.74
CA ALA A 55 6.37 19.97 -0.50
C ALA A 55 5.33 19.45 -1.51
N ASN A 56 5.21 18.12 -1.65
CA ASN A 56 4.22 17.50 -2.53
C ASN A 56 2.80 17.73 -2.02
N SER A 57 2.56 17.68 -0.70
CA SER A 57 1.22 17.95 -0.15
C SER A 57 0.77 19.37 -0.45
N GLU A 58 1.66 20.35 -0.34
CA GLU A 58 1.38 21.75 -0.68
C GLU A 58 1.17 21.95 -2.19
N PHE A 59 1.92 21.22 -3.02
CA PHE A 59 1.78 21.28 -4.47
C PHE A 59 0.40 20.78 -4.93
N VAL A 60 -0.02 19.61 -4.47
CA VAL A 60 -1.29 19.00 -4.94
C VAL A 60 -2.53 19.66 -4.33
N LYS A 61 -2.40 20.39 -3.21
CA LYS A 61 -3.53 20.96 -2.49
C LYS A 61 -4.42 21.88 -3.33
N ASN A 62 -3.87 22.49 -4.38
CA ASN A 62 -4.64 23.37 -5.27
C ASN A 62 -5.35 22.61 -6.40
N ASP A 63 -5.02 21.33 -6.62
CA ASP A 63 -5.51 20.53 -7.75
C ASP A 63 -6.47 19.38 -7.33
N VAL A 64 -6.57 19.08 -6.03
CA VAL A 64 -7.48 18.04 -5.47
C VAL A 64 -8.23 18.55 -4.24
N ASP A 65 -9.40 17.99 -3.97
CA ASP A 65 -10.22 18.36 -2.79
C ASP A 65 -9.60 17.86 -1.48
N GLY A 66 -8.91 16.72 -1.54
CA GLY A 66 -8.15 16.20 -0.41
C GLY A 66 -7.03 15.26 -0.81
N PHE A 67 -6.18 14.95 0.16
CA PHE A 67 -5.10 13.97 0.00
C PHE A 67 -4.89 13.12 1.25
N LEU A 68 -4.26 11.97 1.04
CA LEU A 68 -3.66 11.10 2.06
C LEU A 68 -2.27 10.71 1.56
N MET A 69 -1.22 11.21 2.19
CA MET A 69 0.16 10.91 1.82
C MET A 69 0.88 10.20 2.95
N ILE A 70 1.54 9.08 2.62
CA ILE A 70 2.42 8.38 3.56
C ILE A 70 3.77 9.08 3.57
N LEU A 71 4.23 9.55 4.72
CA LEU A 71 5.54 10.21 4.84
C LEU A 71 6.66 9.19 5.10
N PRO A 72 7.89 9.45 4.61
CA PRO A 72 9.04 8.63 4.94
C PRO A 72 9.43 8.83 6.40
N ASN A 73 9.73 7.75 7.10
CA ASN A 73 10.18 7.80 8.51
C ASN A 73 11.53 8.53 8.68
N THR A 74 12.24 8.77 7.57
CA THR A 74 13.47 9.56 7.56
C THR A 74 13.22 11.07 7.58
N ASP A 75 11.97 11.51 7.35
CA ASP A 75 11.58 12.92 7.45
C ASP A 75 11.73 13.40 8.91
N ARG A 76 12.29 14.62 9.06
CA ARG A 76 12.59 15.17 10.37
C ARG A 76 11.34 15.36 11.23
N ASN A 77 10.24 15.86 10.66
CA ASN A 77 9.00 16.08 11.40
C ASN A 77 8.39 14.74 11.83
N VAL A 78 8.51 13.71 10.99
CA VAL A 78 8.08 12.35 11.35
C VAL A 78 8.92 11.81 12.50
N LYS A 79 10.25 11.91 12.45
CA LYS A 79 11.14 11.48 13.54
C LYS A 79 10.84 12.17 14.86
N GLU A 80 10.62 13.48 14.84
CA GLU A 80 10.24 14.25 16.04
C GLU A 80 8.88 13.77 16.59
N SER A 81 7.95 13.39 15.70
CA SER A 81 6.64 12.84 16.09
C SER A 81 6.76 11.46 16.72
N ILE A 82 7.61 10.59 16.16
CA ILE A 82 7.91 9.26 16.71
C ILE A 82 8.54 9.41 18.09
N ALA A 83 9.59 10.24 18.21
CA ALA A 83 10.30 10.44 19.48
C ALA A 83 9.37 10.95 20.59
N ALA A 84 8.37 11.78 20.25
CA ALA A 84 7.43 12.34 21.22
C ALA A 84 6.44 11.31 21.80
N VAL A 85 6.19 10.19 21.10
CA VAL A 85 5.15 9.22 21.49
C VAL A 85 5.67 7.81 21.69
N LYS A 86 6.97 7.57 21.45
CA LYS A 86 7.57 6.23 21.44
C LYS A 86 7.25 5.42 22.70
N ASP A 87 7.32 6.06 23.86
CA ASP A 87 7.11 5.40 25.15
C ASP A 87 5.63 5.35 25.57
N THR A 88 4.73 5.98 24.81
CA THR A 88 3.31 6.15 25.19
C THR A 88 2.33 5.67 24.13
N ILE A 89 2.78 5.32 22.92
CA ILE A 89 1.88 4.95 21.81
C ILE A 89 1.19 3.61 22.07
N VAL A 90 1.87 2.67 22.73
CA VAL A 90 1.33 1.37 23.15
C VAL A 90 0.45 1.55 24.38
N ASP A 91 -0.78 2.01 24.14
CA ASP A 91 -1.83 2.14 25.15
C ASP A 91 -3.17 1.68 24.57
N SER A 92 -4.02 1.11 25.42
CA SER A 92 -5.39 0.73 25.07
C SER A 92 -6.20 1.85 24.39
N SER A 93 -5.97 3.13 24.76
CA SER A 93 -6.65 4.29 24.17
C SER A 93 -6.23 4.56 22.73
N ASN A 94 -5.06 4.07 22.32
CA ASN A 94 -4.51 4.25 20.98
C ASN A 94 -4.76 3.04 20.09
N TYR A 95 -5.32 1.95 20.63
CA TYR A 95 -5.53 0.72 19.88
C TYR A 95 -6.61 0.90 18.82
N TYR A 96 -6.34 0.41 17.61
CA TYR A 96 -7.32 0.32 16.54
C TYR A 96 -7.31 -1.07 15.91
N SER A 97 -8.46 -1.45 15.34
CA SER A 97 -8.57 -2.64 14.49
C SER A 97 -9.52 -2.37 13.33
N LEU A 98 -9.29 -3.06 12.22
CA LEU A 98 -10.08 -2.97 10.99
C LEU A 98 -10.74 -4.33 10.69
N PRO A 99 -11.88 -4.35 9.96
CA PRO A 99 -12.58 -5.59 9.59
C PRO A 99 -11.76 -6.57 8.75
N ASN A 100 -10.66 -6.11 8.14
CA ASN A 100 -9.71 -6.93 7.37
C ASN A 100 -8.65 -7.61 8.26
N GLY A 101 -8.71 -7.44 9.58
CA GLY A 101 -7.76 -7.99 10.55
C GLY A 101 -6.53 -7.12 10.84
N SER A 102 -6.35 -6.01 10.11
CA SER A 102 -5.28 -5.05 10.42
C SER A 102 -5.55 -4.39 11.77
N HIS A 103 -4.52 -4.29 12.60
CA HIS A 103 -4.61 -3.71 13.93
C HIS A 103 -3.27 -3.07 14.31
N GLY A 104 -3.28 -2.30 15.39
CA GLY A 104 -2.09 -1.65 15.92
C GLY A 104 -2.46 -0.49 16.83
N PHE A 105 -1.53 0.45 16.97
CA PHE A 105 -1.72 1.66 17.76
C PHE A 105 -1.63 2.88 16.86
N VAL A 106 -2.42 3.91 17.15
CA VAL A 106 -2.41 5.16 16.41
C VAL A 106 -2.56 6.35 17.33
N THR A 107 -1.78 7.38 17.07
CA THR A 107 -1.98 8.72 17.63
C THR A 107 -2.21 9.70 16.50
N THR A 108 -3.02 10.73 16.77
CA THR A 108 -3.41 11.73 15.80
C THR A 108 -3.09 13.12 16.34
N LYS A 109 -2.40 13.94 15.55
CA LYS A 109 -2.18 15.35 15.87
C LYS A 109 -2.49 16.25 14.69
N LYS A 110 -2.90 17.47 15.00
CA LYS A 110 -3.00 18.54 14.00
C LYS A 110 -1.61 19.13 13.76
N ILE A 111 -1.22 19.26 12.50
CA ILE A 111 -0.02 19.96 12.08
C ILE A 111 -0.45 21.26 11.43
N PHE A 112 0.18 22.36 11.83
CA PHE A 112 -0.08 23.68 11.28
C PHE A 112 1.12 24.10 10.44
N GLY A 113 0.92 24.12 9.12
CA GLY A 113 1.86 24.69 8.15
C GLY A 113 1.23 25.91 7.47
N ARG A 114 1.45 26.04 6.15
CA ARG A 114 0.70 27.00 5.32
C ARG A 114 -0.79 26.66 5.30
N HIS A 115 -1.11 25.37 5.36
CA HIS A 115 -2.46 24.86 5.59
C HIS A 115 -2.49 23.90 6.80
N PRO A 116 -3.64 23.77 7.48
CA PRO A 116 -3.79 22.81 8.57
C PRO A 116 -3.96 21.39 8.00
N TYR A 117 -3.19 20.46 8.55
CA TYR A 117 -3.27 19.04 8.24
C TYR A 117 -3.47 18.23 9.52
N VAL A 118 -3.90 16.99 9.35
CA VAL A 118 -3.89 15.97 10.38
C VAL A 118 -2.76 14.99 10.04
N GLN A 119 -1.97 14.64 11.04
CA GLN A 119 -1.01 13.54 10.97
C GLN A 119 -1.49 12.41 11.85
N HIS A 120 -1.62 11.24 11.23
CA HIS A 120 -1.82 9.97 11.90
C HIS A 120 -0.49 9.23 11.96
N LEU A 121 -0.03 8.92 13.16
CA LEU A 121 1.17 8.14 13.39
C LEU A 121 0.76 6.77 13.92
N TYR A 122 0.96 5.76 13.10
CA TYR A 122 0.65 4.37 13.40
C TYR A 122 1.90 3.64 13.88
N TYR A 123 1.68 2.65 14.73
CA TYR A 123 2.69 1.72 15.21
C TYR A 123 2.12 0.29 15.28
N ASN A 124 2.91 -0.69 14.85
CA ASN A 124 2.59 -2.09 14.93
C ASN A 124 3.85 -2.89 15.30
N GLU A 125 3.75 -3.74 16.33
CA GLU A 125 4.87 -4.53 16.86
C GLU A 125 5.36 -5.60 15.87
N GLU A 126 4.45 -6.25 15.13
CA GLU A 126 4.81 -7.22 14.09
C GLU A 126 5.53 -6.54 12.92
N ASP A 127 5.12 -5.30 12.59
CA ASP A 127 5.80 -4.48 11.61
C ASP A 127 7.19 -4.07 12.10
N GLU A 128 7.35 -3.73 13.39
CA GLU A 128 8.66 -3.40 13.98
C GLU A 128 9.63 -4.58 13.88
N GLU A 129 9.23 -5.77 14.33
CA GLU A 129 10.07 -6.96 14.28
C GLU A 129 10.50 -7.26 12.84
N ARG A 130 9.55 -7.20 11.89
CA ARG A 130 9.81 -7.44 10.47
C ARG A 130 10.74 -6.40 9.87
N ASP A 131 10.48 -5.12 10.11
CA ASP A 131 11.28 -4.01 9.60
C ASP A 131 12.71 -4.07 10.14
N MET A 132 12.87 -4.35 11.44
CA MET A 132 14.17 -4.57 12.05
C MET A 132 14.89 -5.76 11.44
N GLY A 133 14.22 -6.91 11.30
CA GLY A 133 14.82 -8.11 10.72
C GLY A 133 15.36 -7.89 9.31
N VAL A 134 14.55 -7.26 8.44
CA VAL A 134 14.95 -6.89 7.07
C VAL A 134 16.13 -5.91 7.10
N PHE A 135 16.04 -4.86 7.93
CA PHE A 135 17.08 -3.83 8.00
C PHE A 135 18.42 -4.36 8.51
N PHE A 136 18.44 -5.11 9.61
CA PHE A 136 19.68 -5.65 10.17
C PHE A 136 20.32 -6.69 9.24
N THR A 137 19.51 -7.48 8.53
CA THR A 137 20.00 -8.39 7.48
C THR A 137 20.69 -7.61 6.35
N LEU A 138 20.11 -6.48 5.92
CA LEU A 138 20.73 -5.61 4.91
C LEU A 138 22.06 -5.00 5.40
N VAL A 139 22.12 -4.55 6.67
CA VAL A 139 23.35 -4.03 7.28
C VAL A 139 24.42 -5.13 7.35
N GLU A 140 24.05 -6.35 7.74
CA GLU A 140 24.96 -7.49 7.79
C GLU A 140 25.51 -7.85 6.40
N ILE A 141 24.65 -7.88 5.37
CA ILE A 141 25.07 -8.09 3.98
C ILE A 141 26.09 -7.03 3.56
N CYS A 142 25.79 -5.76 3.79
CA CYS A 142 26.69 -4.65 3.47
C CYS A 142 28.02 -4.76 4.23
N GLN A 143 27.97 -5.17 5.50
CA GLN A 143 29.17 -5.34 6.32
C GLN A 143 30.06 -6.45 5.75
N ARG A 144 29.50 -7.61 5.40
CA ARG A 144 30.25 -8.73 4.79
C ARG A 144 30.89 -8.33 3.47
N GLU A 145 30.18 -7.58 2.63
CA GLU A 145 30.70 -7.04 1.36
C GLU A 145 31.94 -6.15 1.60
N LEU A 146 31.84 -5.20 2.54
CA LEU A 146 32.94 -4.31 2.90
C LEU A 146 34.12 -5.06 3.53
N GLU A 147 33.86 -6.06 4.38
CA GLU A 147 34.88 -6.94 4.97
C GLU A 147 35.68 -7.68 3.89
N GLN A 148 34.98 -8.20 2.88
CA GLN A 148 35.56 -8.90 1.73
C GLN A 148 36.18 -7.95 0.67
N ASN A 149 36.11 -6.63 0.87
CA ASN A 149 36.50 -5.61 -0.12
C ASN A 149 35.71 -5.68 -1.45
N ILE A 150 34.48 -6.16 -1.39
CA ILE A 150 33.54 -6.17 -2.52
C ILE A 150 32.70 -4.90 -2.41
N ILE A 151 32.72 -4.07 -3.45
CA ILE A 151 31.88 -2.87 -3.53
C ILE A 151 30.79 -3.12 -4.56
N ILE A 152 29.54 -3.17 -4.10
CA ILE A 152 28.37 -3.24 -4.97
C ILE A 152 27.89 -1.81 -5.22
N PRO A 153 27.91 -1.30 -6.47
CA PRO A 153 27.47 0.07 -6.77
C PRO A 153 26.05 0.38 -6.26
N ALA A 154 25.14 -0.59 -6.34
CA ALA A 154 23.76 -0.46 -5.84
C ALA A 154 23.67 -0.25 -4.32
N HIS A 155 24.66 -0.73 -3.54
CA HIS A 155 24.69 -0.61 -2.09
C HIS A 155 25.46 0.63 -1.61
N MET A 156 26.07 1.42 -2.52
CA MET A 156 26.80 2.65 -2.16
C MET A 156 26.02 3.64 -1.28
N PRO A 157 24.69 3.87 -1.49
CA PRO A 157 23.90 4.71 -0.59
C PRO A 157 23.84 4.15 0.83
N LEU A 158 23.74 2.82 0.98
CA LEU A 158 23.71 2.13 2.28
C LEU A 158 25.07 2.23 2.97
N TYR A 159 26.17 2.01 2.24
CA TYR A 159 27.53 2.16 2.78
C TYR A 159 27.75 3.58 3.31
N THR A 160 27.45 4.59 2.49
CA THR A 160 27.63 6.01 2.84
C THR A 160 26.78 6.40 4.05
N ARG A 161 25.59 5.81 4.17
CA ARG A 161 24.66 6.11 5.24
C ARG A 161 25.02 5.40 6.54
N PHE A 162 25.34 4.11 6.52
CA PHE A 162 25.45 3.29 7.73
C PHE A 162 26.87 2.89 8.12
N PHE A 163 27.88 3.24 7.32
CA PHE A 163 29.29 2.91 7.57
C PHE A 163 30.16 4.17 7.54
N ASN A 164 31.36 4.08 8.10
CA ASN A 164 32.29 5.21 8.24
C ASN A 164 33.14 5.43 6.97
N MET A 165 32.50 5.65 5.81
CA MET A 165 33.15 5.75 4.50
C MET A 165 34.11 6.94 4.34
N GLY A 166 34.01 7.97 5.18
CA GLY A 166 34.65 9.27 4.97
C GLY A 166 35.94 9.57 5.75
N ALA A 167 36.33 8.77 6.75
CA ALA A 167 37.50 9.09 7.57
C ALA A 167 38.18 7.84 8.15
N GLY A 168 39.52 7.77 8.04
CA GLY A 168 40.33 6.74 8.70
C GLY A 168 40.97 5.72 7.76
N THR A 169 41.53 4.68 8.38
CA THR A 169 42.22 3.57 7.72
C THR A 169 41.24 2.72 6.89
N ALA A 170 41.76 1.86 6.00
CA ALA A 170 40.93 0.91 5.26
C ALA A 170 40.09 -0.01 6.17
N LEU A 171 40.50 -0.20 7.42
CA LEU A 171 39.77 -0.94 8.44
C LEU A 171 38.58 -0.13 8.99
N ALA A 172 38.79 1.15 9.33
CA ALA A 172 37.75 2.02 9.89
C ALA A 172 36.57 2.24 8.93
N ARG A 173 36.82 2.20 7.61
CA ARG A 173 35.77 2.33 6.58
C ARG A 173 34.78 1.15 6.57
N LYS A 174 35.16 0.01 7.16
CA LYS A 174 34.35 -1.21 7.23
C LYS A 174 33.50 -1.26 8.50
N GLU A 175 33.72 -0.36 9.44
CA GLU A 175 33.00 -0.33 10.70
C GLU A 175 31.58 0.24 10.54
N VAL A 176 30.63 -0.45 11.15
CA VAL A 176 29.23 -0.03 11.23
C VAL A 176 29.13 1.22 12.11
N ASN A 177 28.48 2.25 11.59
CA ASN A 177 28.12 3.43 12.36
C ASN A 177 26.87 3.12 13.21
N SER A 178 27.10 2.57 14.40
CA SER A 178 26.04 2.12 15.31
C SER A 178 25.01 3.21 15.61
N ASN A 179 25.42 4.47 15.74
CA ASN A 179 24.50 5.58 16.01
C ASN A 179 23.52 5.79 14.85
N LYS A 180 24.00 5.77 13.59
CA LYS A 180 23.14 5.92 12.41
C LYS A 180 22.24 4.71 12.18
N VAL A 181 22.73 3.51 12.49
CA VAL A 181 21.93 2.28 12.43
C VAL A 181 20.80 2.34 13.46
N MET A 182 21.11 2.67 14.72
CA MET A 182 20.10 2.76 15.78
C MET A 182 19.11 3.92 15.56
N ASP A 183 19.57 5.07 15.07
CA ASP A 183 18.68 6.18 14.67
C ASP A 183 17.69 5.74 13.58
N TYR A 184 18.14 4.98 12.58
CA TYR A 184 17.23 4.45 11.54
C TYR A 184 16.29 3.37 12.09
N ALA A 185 16.81 2.43 12.87
CA ALA A 185 16.04 1.36 13.49
C ALA A 185 14.99 1.89 14.48
N SER A 186 15.21 3.04 15.10
CA SER A 186 14.27 3.65 16.06
C SER A 186 12.89 3.97 15.50
N SER A 187 12.76 4.01 14.18
CA SER A 187 11.51 4.27 13.47
C SER A 187 10.88 3.01 12.86
N ALA A 188 11.42 1.82 13.16
CA ALA A 188 10.84 0.54 12.72
C ALA A 188 9.43 0.36 13.29
N GLY A 189 8.52 -0.22 12.50
CA GLY A 189 7.13 -0.42 12.91
C GLY A 189 6.26 0.84 12.90
N TYR A 190 6.85 2.03 12.71
CA TYR A 190 6.10 3.27 12.59
C TYR A 190 5.69 3.56 11.14
N MET A 191 4.54 4.19 10.98
CA MET A 191 4.09 4.76 9.71
C MET A 191 3.37 6.08 9.95
N ALA A 192 3.86 7.16 9.33
CA ALA A 192 3.20 8.45 9.38
C ALA A 192 2.39 8.69 8.10
N MET A 193 1.14 9.13 8.26
CA MET A 193 0.29 9.59 7.18
C MET A 193 -0.19 11.01 7.47
N ILE A 194 -0.21 11.86 6.44
CA ILE A 194 -0.81 13.19 6.53
C ILE A 194 -2.02 13.29 5.61
N SER A 195 -3.05 13.99 6.08
CA SER A 195 -4.25 14.29 5.31
C SER A 195 -4.81 15.65 5.70
N ASP A 196 -5.46 16.31 4.77
CA ASP A 196 -6.22 17.54 4.96
C ASP A 196 -7.72 17.29 5.20
N ILE A 197 -8.23 16.14 4.76
CA ILE A 197 -9.66 15.79 4.82
C ILE A 197 -9.95 14.62 5.75
N MET A 198 -9.04 13.65 5.88
CA MET A 198 -9.24 12.45 6.70
C MET A 198 -8.80 12.74 8.13
N THR A 199 -9.77 12.91 9.02
CA THR A 199 -9.52 13.09 10.47
C THR A 199 -9.61 11.79 11.25
N ASP A 200 -10.25 10.77 10.69
CA ASP A 200 -10.37 9.45 11.30
C ASP A 200 -9.20 8.55 10.88
N PRO A 201 -8.34 8.11 11.83
CA PRO A 201 -7.22 7.24 11.51
C PRO A 201 -7.65 5.88 10.95
N THR A 202 -8.86 5.40 11.25
CA THR A 202 -9.33 4.11 10.71
C THR A 202 -9.72 4.23 9.24
N GLU A 203 -10.34 5.34 8.83
CA GLU A 203 -10.62 5.67 7.43
C GLU A 203 -9.31 5.80 6.63
N ALA A 204 -8.34 6.55 7.15
CA ALA A 204 -7.05 6.72 6.50
C ALA A 204 -6.31 5.38 6.32
N MET A 205 -6.29 4.53 7.35
CA MET A 205 -5.67 3.20 7.26
C MET A 205 -6.39 2.29 6.25
N TRP A 206 -7.71 2.39 6.15
CA TRP A 206 -8.49 1.63 5.17
C TRP A 206 -8.12 2.01 3.74
N TRP A 207 -8.00 3.31 3.44
CA TRP A 207 -7.57 3.79 2.11
C TRP A 207 -6.15 3.36 1.77
N LYS A 208 -5.23 3.44 2.74
CA LYS A 208 -3.86 2.89 2.60
C LYS A 208 -3.89 1.39 2.31
N TYR A 209 -4.73 0.61 3.00
CA TYR A 209 -4.86 -0.82 2.74
C TYR A 209 -5.37 -1.10 1.31
N LYS A 210 -6.35 -0.34 0.82
CA LYS A 210 -6.83 -0.49 -0.56
C LYS A 210 -5.75 -0.15 -1.58
N MET A 211 -4.99 0.92 -1.36
CA MET A 211 -3.84 1.27 -2.18
C MET A 211 -2.80 0.12 -2.22
N ASN A 212 -2.46 -0.45 -1.07
CA ASN A 212 -1.55 -1.60 -0.98
C ASN A 212 -2.06 -2.83 -1.73
N GLN A 213 -3.36 -3.14 -1.59
CA GLN A 213 -3.97 -4.27 -2.31
C GLN A 213 -3.92 -4.08 -3.82
N CYS A 214 -4.15 -2.85 -4.30
CA CYS A 214 -3.92 -2.50 -5.69
C CYS A 214 -2.45 -2.73 -6.06
N SER A 215 -1.49 -2.14 -5.35
CA SER A 215 -0.07 -2.29 -5.68
C SER A 215 0.37 -3.76 -5.74
N ASN A 216 -0.03 -4.56 -4.76
CA ASN A 216 0.26 -6.01 -4.68
C ASN A 216 -0.27 -6.80 -5.86
N LEU A 217 -1.49 -6.48 -6.33
CA LEU A 217 -2.08 -7.17 -7.46
C LEU A 217 -1.25 -6.99 -8.73
N PHE A 218 -0.69 -5.79 -8.94
CA PHE A 218 0.09 -5.47 -10.14
C PHE A 218 1.60 -5.68 -9.96
N THR A 219 2.08 -6.11 -8.79
CA THR A 219 3.50 -6.39 -8.51
C THR A 219 4.11 -7.38 -9.49
N ASN A 220 3.37 -8.42 -9.89
CA ASN A 220 3.87 -9.41 -10.85
C ASN A 220 4.12 -8.83 -12.25
N ILE A 221 3.41 -7.75 -12.62
CA ILE A 221 3.62 -7.03 -13.88
C ILE A 221 4.83 -6.12 -13.74
N LYS A 222 4.98 -5.43 -12.61
CA LYS A 222 6.17 -4.62 -12.30
C LYS A 222 7.46 -5.47 -12.31
N ASN A 223 7.46 -6.58 -11.57
CA ASN A 223 8.62 -7.49 -11.50
C ASN A 223 8.97 -8.15 -12.85
N ALA A 224 7.99 -8.32 -13.74
CA ALA A 224 8.23 -8.82 -15.09
C ALA A 224 8.92 -7.76 -15.98
N GLN A 225 8.63 -6.48 -15.77
CA GLN A 225 9.35 -5.38 -16.44
C GLN A 225 10.81 -5.31 -15.99
N ASP A 226 11.10 -5.61 -14.72
CA ASP A 226 12.45 -5.56 -14.13
C ASP A 226 13.33 -6.79 -14.46
N SER A 227 12.81 -7.80 -15.15
CA SER A 227 13.55 -9.05 -15.45
C SER A 227 13.99 -9.13 -16.91
N PRO A 228 15.22 -8.73 -17.27
CA PRO A 228 15.74 -8.84 -18.64
C PRO A 228 15.94 -10.30 -19.11
N ARG A 229 15.77 -11.29 -18.23
CA ARG A 229 15.88 -12.73 -18.56
C ARG A 229 14.59 -13.33 -19.13
N LEU A 230 13.45 -12.68 -18.95
CA LEU A 230 12.18 -13.11 -19.54
C LEU A 230 11.94 -12.34 -20.85
N LYS A 231 12.62 -12.75 -21.93
CA LYS A 231 12.38 -12.27 -23.31
C LYS A 231 11.01 -12.73 -23.88
N LEU A 232 9.96 -12.78 -23.06
CA LEU A 232 8.64 -13.32 -23.41
C LEU A 232 7.52 -12.27 -23.45
N PHE A 233 7.83 -10.99 -23.28
CA PHE A 233 6.81 -9.95 -23.20
C PHE A 233 7.12 -8.80 -24.16
N SER A 234 6.38 -8.74 -25.27
CA SER A 234 6.19 -7.48 -26.01
C SER A 234 5.41 -6.49 -25.13
N GLU A 235 5.53 -5.19 -25.38
CA GLU A 235 4.73 -4.16 -24.71
C GLU A 235 3.22 -4.50 -24.75
N HIS A 236 2.76 -5.06 -25.87
CA HIS A 236 1.40 -5.56 -26.05
C HIS A 236 0.98 -6.62 -25.01
N ASN A 237 1.86 -7.56 -24.67
CA ASN A 237 1.55 -8.60 -23.68
C ASN A 237 1.44 -8.03 -22.26
N ILE A 238 2.20 -6.98 -21.95
CA ILE A 238 2.13 -6.29 -20.66
C ILE A 238 0.80 -5.53 -20.56
N GLU A 239 0.43 -4.80 -21.60
CA GLU A 239 -0.83 -4.05 -21.65
C GLU A 239 -2.04 -4.99 -21.53
N ALA A 240 -2.10 -6.07 -22.32
CA ALA A 240 -3.17 -7.04 -22.28
C ALA A 240 -3.29 -7.73 -20.90
N ARG A 241 -2.17 -8.12 -20.30
CA ARG A 241 -2.16 -8.71 -18.96
C ARG A 241 -2.63 -7.72 -17.89
N THR A 242 -2.21 -6.47 -17.99
CA THR A 242 -2.63 -5.40 -17.07
C THR A 242 -4.13 -5.19 -17.17
N PHE A 243 -4.68 -5.16 -18.38
CA PHE A 243 -6.11 -5.02 -18.62
C PHE A 243 -6.93 -6.17 -18.00
N ILE A 244 -6.52 -7.42 -18.23
CA ILE A 244 -7.19 -8.60 -17.64
C ILE A 244 -7.13 -8.53 -16.11
N GLN A 245 -5.97 -8.16 -15.55
CA GLN A 245 -5.80 -8.05 -14.11
C GLN A 245 -6.64 -6.93 -13.50
N PHE A 246 -6.83 -5.82 -14.22
CA PHE A 246 -7.76 -4.76 -13.83
C PHE A 246 -9.22 -5.23 -13.79
N ILE A 247 -9.68 -5.98 -14.81
CA ILE A 247 -11.03 -6.58 -14.79
C ILE A 247 -11.20 -7.54 -13.60
N ALA A 248 -10.21 -8.40 -13.37
CA ALA A 248 -10.24 -9.30 -12.22
C ALA A 248 -10.31 -8.52 -10.89
N TYR A 249 -9.65 -7.35 -10.81
CA TYR A 249 -9.70 -6.50 -9.63
C TYR A 249 -11.07 -5.83 -9.42
N ILE A 250 -11.74 -5.42 -10.50
CA ILE A 250 -13.11 -4.91 -10.43
C ILE A 250 -14.03 -5.96 -9.82
N LEU A 251 -13.98 -7.20 -10.32
CA LEU A 251 -14.78 -8.31 -9.80
C LEU A 251 -14.45 -8.60 -8.33
N HIS A 252 -13.17 -8.67 -7.99
CA HIS A 252 -12.72 -8.87 -6.62
C HIS A 252 -13.24 -7.76 -5.69
N SER A 253 -13.14 -6.50 -6.11
CA SER A 253 -13.58 -5.34 -5.33
C SER A 253 -15.09 -5.35 -5.12
N ALA A 254 -15.86 -5.71 -6.14
CA ALA A 254 -17.32 -5.84 -6.04
C ALA A 254 -17.73 -6.93 -5.03
N VAL A 255 -17.10 -8.11 -5.09
CA VAL A 255 -17.35 -9.19 -4.12
C VAL A 255 -16.95 -8.76 -2.72
N LEU A 256 -15.76 -8.16 -2.56
CA LEU A 256 -15.29 -7.70 -1.25
C LEU A 256 -16.23 -6.65 -0.65
N LYS A 257 -16.67 -5.67 -1.45
CA LYS A 257 -17.63 -4.66 -1.01
C LYS A 257 -18.91 -5.32 -0.51
N ASN A 258 -19.44 -6.27 -1.26
CA ASN A 258 -20.63 -6.99 -0.85
C ASN A 258 -20.42 -7.69 0.51
N LEU A 259 -19.30 -8.38 0.69
CA LEU A 259 -18.97 -9.02 1.97
C LEU A 259 -18.81 -8.00 3.12
N GLU A 260 -18.19 -6.84 2.87
CA GLU A 260 -18.05 -5.75 3.83
C GLU A 260 -19.42 -5.19 4.24
N ASP A 261 -20.28 -4.86 3.28
CA ASP A 261 -21.63 -4.33 3.48
C ASP A 261 -22.52 -5.32 4.28
N GLY A 262 -22.29 -6.63 4.08
CA GLY A 262 -22.98 -7.71 4.79
C GLY A 262 -22.36 -8.14 6.12
N SER A 263 -21.24 -7.52 6.55
CA SER A 263 -20.45 -8.00 7.71
C SER A 263 -19.99 -9.46 7.61
N LEU A 264 -19.83 -9.99 6.40
CA LEU A 264 -19.48 -11.39 6.11
C LEU A 264 -17.97 -11.64 6.02
N THR A 265 -17.14 -10.60 6.12
CA THR A 265 -15.67 -10.71 6.03
C THR A 265 -15.04 -11.57 7.13
N ARG A 266 -15.76 -11.79 8.24
CA ARG A 266 -15.34 -12.70 9.32
C ARG A 266 -15.46 -14.17 8.93
N GLU A 267 -16.38 -14.50 8.01
CA GLU A 267 -16.70 -15.87 7.63
C GLU A 267 -16.15 -16.23 6.24
N PHE A 268 -16.04 -15.23 5.36
CA PHE A 268 -15.64 -15.40 3.99
C PHE A 268 -14.51 -14.46 3.60
N THR A 269 -13.49 -15.01 2.95
CA THR A 269 -12.61 -14.25 2.09
C THR A 269 -13.24 -14.16 0.70
N VAL A 270 -12.79 -13.23 -0.15
CA VAL A 270 -13.26 -13.18 -1.55
C VAL A 270 -13.04 -14.52 -2.24
N GLN A 271 -11.88 -15.15 -2.03
CA GLN A 271 -11.57 -16.45 -2.61
C GLN A 271 -12.51 -17.56 -2.11
N SER A 272 -12.80 -17.60 -0.80
CA SER A 272 -13.71 -18.62 -0.26
C SER A 272 -15.15 -18.40 -0.71
N ALA A 273 -15.60 -17.15 -0.81
CA ALA A 273 -16.92 -16.82 -1.35
C ALA A 273 -17.06 -17.26 -2.82
N VAL A 274 -16.08 -16.95 -3.67
CA VAL A 274 -16.09 -17.38 -5.08
C VAL A 274 -16.07 -18.91 -5.20
N ARG A 275 -15.26 -19.59 -4.40
CA ARG A 275 -15.21 -21.06 -4.36
C ARG A 275 -16.52 -21.67 -3.85
N GLU A 276 -17.15 -21.06 -2.85
CA GLU A 276 -18.45 -21.52 -2.33
C GLU A 276 -19.50 -21.43 -3.45
N MET A 277 -19.51 -20.33 -4.20
CA MET A 277 -20.44 -20.12 -5.32
C MET A 277 -20.16 -21.01 -6.54
N SER A 278 -18.93 -21.51 -6.74
CA SER A 278 -18.61 -22.36 -7.91
C SER A 278 -19.31 -23.71 -7.91
N GLY A 279 -19.90 -24.12 -6.78
CA GLY A 279 -20.76 -25.31 -6.71
C GLY A 279 -22.12 -25.14 -7.36
N ILE A 280 -22.53 -23.91 -7.69
CA ILE A 280 -23.81 -23.63 -8.35
C ILE A 280 -23.64 -23.84 -9.86
N MET A 281 -24.31 -24.87 -10.38
CA MET A 281 -24.24 -25.24 -11.78
C MET A 281 -25.63 -25.33 -12.39
N GLN A 282 -25.74 -24.86 -13.62
CA GLN A 282 -26.88 -25.11 -14.49
C GLN A 282 -26.57 -26.34 -15.35
N ILE A 283 -27.30 -27.43 -15.12
CA ILE A 283 -27.14 -28.70 -15.84
C ILE A 283 -28.22 -28.79 -16.92
N SER A 284 -27.79 -28.93 -18.17
CA SER A 284 -28.65 -29.22 -19.31
C SER A 284 -28.17 -30.50 -19.98
N ASP A 285 -28.97 -31.55 -19.89
CA ASP A 285 -28.72 -32.90 -20.44
C ASP A 285 -29.60 -33.22 -21.65
N GLY A 286 -30.35 -32.24 -22.17
CA GLY A 286 -31.19 -32.37 -23.37
C GLY A 286 -32.47 -33.18 -23.19
N THR A 287 -32.65 -33.88 -22.06
CA THR A 287 -33.88 -34.62 -21.72
C THR A 287 -34.95 -33.72 -21.10
N TYR A 288 -34.57 -32.60 -20.50
CA TYR A 288 -35.50 -31.62 -19.92
C TYR A 288 -35.60 -30.34 -20.76
N LYS A 289 -36.83 -29.83 -20.94
CA LYS A 289 -37.08 -28.55 -21.63
C LYS A 289 -36.48 -27.32 -20.92
N ARG A 290 -36.16 -27.43 -19.62
CA ARG A 290 -35.51 -26.37 -18.84
C ARG A 290 -34.29 -26.95 -18.11
N PRO A 291 -33.16 -26.25 -18.11
CA PRO A 291 -31.98 -26.68 -17.36
C PRO A 291 -32.28 -26.75 -15.87
N ARG A 292 -31.66 -27.71 -15.16
CA ARG A 292 -31.77 -27.85 -13.71
C ARG A 292 -30.63 -27.11 -13.02
N MET A 293 -30.96 -26.37 -11.98
CA MET A 293 -29.97 -25.74 -11.10
C MET A 293 -29.64 -26.69 -9.95
N THR A 294 -28.37 -26.78 -9.57
CA THR A 294 -27.98 -27.39 -8.29
C THR A 294 -28.64 -26.63 -7.14
N LYS A 295 -29.13 -27.36 -6.14
CA LYS A 295 -29.71 -26.75 -4.93
C LYS A 295 -28.62 -25.99 -4.17
N SER A 296 -28.91 -24.75 -3.79
CA SER A 296 -28.02 -23.96 -2.96
C SER A 296 -27.93 -24.52 -1.53
N ASN A 297 -26.74 -24.40 -0.93
CA ASN A 297 -26.53 -24.66 0.49
C ASN A 297 -26.71 -23.38 1.32
N TYR A 298 -26.71 -23.53 2.66
CA TYR A 298 -26.92 -22.40 3.57
C TYR A 298 -25.92 -21.25 3.37
N ARG A 299 -24.64 -21.56 3.13
CA ARG A 299 -23.59 -20.55 2.93
C ARG A 299 -23.79 -19.80 1.61
N GLN A 300 -24.14 -20.52 0.55
CA GLN A 300 -24.48 -19.97 -0.76
C GLN A 300 -25.73 -19.08 -0.67
N ASP A 301 -26.75 -19.47 0.10
CA ASP A 301 -27.95 -18.66 0.32
C ASP A 301 -27.63 -17.34 1.04
N ILE A 302 -26.74 -17.37 2.03
CA ILE A 302 -26.27 -16.14 2.71
C ILE A 302 -25.59 -15.20 1.70
N LEU A 303 -24.64 -15.73 0.91
CA LEU A 303 -23.91 -14.94 -0.08
C LEU A 303 -24.84 -14.36 -1.15
N MET A 304 -25.79 -15.15 -1.67
CA MET A 304 -26.76 -14.70 -2.67
C MET A 304 -27.69 -13.63 -2.12
N ARG A 305 -28.27 -13.82 -0.93
CA ARG A 305 -29.14 -12.81 -0.30
C ARG A 305 -28.40 -11.51 -0.08
N ASN A 306 -27.16 -11.59 0.41
CA ASN A 306 -26.34 -10.41 0.63
C ASN A 306 -26.00 -9.69 -0.69
N ALA A 307 -25.87 -10.44 -1.79
CA ALA A 307 -25.73 -9.90 -3.14
C ALA A 307 -27.04 -9.39 -3.76
N GLY A 308 -28.17 -9.41 -3.02
CA GLY A 308 -29.48 -9.03 -3.54
C GLY A 308 -30.06 -10.03 -4.55
N ILE A 309 -29.51 -11.24 -4.62
CA ILE A 309 -29.98 -12.34 -5.48
C ILE A 309 -31.01 -13.14 -4.66
N THR A 310 -32.28 -12.93 -4.96
CA THR A 310 -33.39 -13.74 -4.41
C THR A 310 -33.87 -14.73 -5.46
N ASN A 311 -34.14 -15.97 -5.03
CA ASN A 311 -34.77 -17.02 -5.84
C ASN A 311 -36.20 -16.67 -6.25
#